data_AF-A0A1C0YBS3-F1
#
_entry.id   AF-A0A1C0YBS3-F1
#
_cell.length_a   1.000
_cell.length_b   1.000
_cell.length_c   1.000
_cell.angle_alpha   90.00
_cell.angle_beta   90.00
_cell.angle_gamma   90.00
#
_symmetry.space_group_name_H-M   'P 1'
#
loop_
_entity.id
_entity.type
_entity.pdbx_description
1 polymer ?
#
loop_
_entity_poly.entity_id
_entity_poly.type
_entity_poly.pdbx_seq_one_letter_code
_entity_poly.pdbx_strand_id
1 'polypeptide(L)'
;MEGSVFIPVLFGVVIAIVLFIAMRAAFHVPMLKATHFTFISAVVVLILSLLIGSWVGMGIGFISFGMFITSVFLYLFVILKSYMAL
;
A
#
# COMPACT_ATOMS: atom_id res chain seq x y z
N MET A 1 -16.29 -19.32 -9.92
CA MET A 1 -15.70 -18.98 -8.61
C MET A 1 -14.51 -18.04 -8.81
N GLU A 2 -14.73 -16.82 -9.34
CA GLU A 2 -13.65 -15.89 -9.72
C GLU A 2 -13.52 -14.67 -8.78
N GLY A 3 -14.42 -14.55 -7.78
CA GLY A 3 -14.45 -13.40 -6.86
C GLY A 3 -13.54 -13.50 -5.63
N SER A 4 -12.82 -14.61 -5.43
CA SER A 4 -12.05 -14.85 -4.19
C SER A 4 -10.78 -14.01 -4.06
N VAL A 5 -10.22 -13.54 -5.17
CA VAL A 5 -8.95 -12.77 -5.19
C VAL A 5 -9.20 -11.26 -5.16
N PHE A 6 -10.31 -10.79 -5.72
CA PHE A 6 -10.59 -9.36 -5.84
C PHE A 6 -10.78 -8.70 -4.47
N ILE A 7 -11.50 -9.35 -3.56
CA ILE A 7 -11.78 -8.85 -2.20
C ILE A 7 -10.49 -8.57 -1.42
N PRO A 8 -9.55 -9.52 -1.29
CA PRO A 8 -8.30 -9.26 -0.57
C PRO A 8 -7.45 -8.16 -1.22
N VAL A 9 -7.38 -8.10 -2.56
CA VAL A 9 -6.68 -7.00 -3.25
C VAL A 9 -7.30 -5.64 -2.90
N LEU A 10 -8.63 -5.52 -2.99
CA LEU A 10 -9.34 -4.29 -2.67
C LEU A 10 -9.11 -3.87 -1.21
N PHE A 11 -9.07 -4.84 -0.30
CA PHE A 11 -8.76 -4.60 1.10
C PHE A 11 -7.35 -4.02 1.27
N GLY A 12 -6.37 -4.55 0.54
CA GLY A 12 -5.01 -4.00 0.47
C GLY A 12 -4.98 -2.55 -0.03
N VAL A 13 -5.74 -2.24 -1.08
CA VAL A 13 -5.88 -0.87 -1.60
C VAL A 13 -6.40 0.06 -0.51
N VAL A 14 -7.49 -0.32 0.15
CA VAL A 14 -8.10 0.48 1.21
C VAL A 14 -7.14 0.70 2.38
N ILE A 15 -6.42 -0.34 2.81
CA ILE A 15 -5.43 -0.22 3.90
C ILE A 15 -4.33 0.79 3.52
N ALA A 16 -3.77 0.72 2.31
CA ALA A 16 -2.73 1.64 1.86
C ALA A 16 -3.23 3.09 1.81
N ILE A 17 -4.46 3.32 1.33
CA ILE A 17 -5.08 4.65 1.31
C ILE A 17 -5.29 5.16 2.74
N VAL A 18 -5.85 4.33 3.63
CA VAL A 18 -6.08 4.70 5.04
C VAL A 18 -4.76 5.02 5.73
N LEU A 19 -3.69 4.25 5.50
CA LEU A 19 -2.35 4.53 6.03
C LEU A 19 -1.82 5.88 5.54
N PHE A 20 -1.92 6.14 4.23
CA PHE A 20 -1.48 7.40 3.66
C PHE A 20 -2.25 8.59 4.22
N ILE A 21 -3.58 8.48 4.31
CA ILE A 21 -4.45 9.51 4.88
C ILE A 21 -4.15 9.70 6.37
N ALA A 22 -3.97 8.64 7.15
CA ALA A 22 -3.62 8.73 8.57
C ALA A 22 -2.29 9.49 8.74
N MET A 23 -1.26 9.15 7.96
CA MET A 23 0.03 9.83 7.98
C MET A 23 -0.09 11.31 7.61
N ARG A 24 -0.95 11.67 6.66
CA ARG A 24 -1.16 13.07 6.23
C ARG A 24 -2.07 13.88 7.14
N ALA A 25 -3.21 13.34 7.53
CA ALA A 25 -4.27 14.05 8.24
C ALA A 25 -4.11 14.00 9.76
N ALA A 26 -3.72 12.84 10.33
CA ALA A 26 -3.52 12.74 11.77
C ALA A 26 -2.12 13.23 12.16
N PHE A 27 -1.09 12.76 11.46
CA PHE A 27 0.31 13.02 11.82
C PHE A 27 0.94 14.22 11.10
N HIS A 28 0.20 14.89 10.20
CA HIS A 28 0.67 16.07 9.47
C HIS A 28 2.03 15.89 8.76
N VAL A 29 2.36 14.65 8.38
CA VAL A 29 3.65 14.31 7.78
C VAL A 29 3.74 14.90 6.37
N PRO A 30 4.91 15.45 5.96
CA PRO A 30 5.12 15.92 4.59
C PRO A 30 4.75 14.84 3.57
N MET A 31 4.07 15.25 2.49
CA MET A 31 3.50 14.32 1.49
C MET A 31 4.52 13.29 0.98
N LEU A 32 5.75 13.74 0.75
CA LEU A 32 6.86 12.89 0.31
C LEU A 32 7.24 11.82 1.36
N LYS A 33 7.30 12.18 2.64
CA LYS A 33 7.61 11.26 3.76
C LYS A 33 6.46 10.30 4.03
N ALA A 34 5.20 10.77 3.97
CA ALA A 34 4.02 9.92 4.13
C ALA A 34 3.94 8.84 3.06
N THR A 35 4.34 9.17 1.83
CA THR A 35 4.36 8.20 0.71
C THR A 35 5.45 7.16 0.87
N HIS A 36 6.66 7.57 1.29
CA HIS A 36 7.74 6.64 1.64
C HIS A 36 7.31 5.68 2.75
N PHE A 37 6.66 6.18 3.80
CA PHE A 37 6.19 5.33 4.89
C PHE A 37 5.17 4.30 4.39
N THR A 38 4.18 4.74 3.61
CA THR A 38 3.14 3.87 3.05
C THR A 38 3.74 2.78 2.14
N PHE A 39 4.74 3.15 1.32
CA PHE A 39 5.45 2.21 0.45
C PHE A 39 6.28 1.20 1.25
N ILE A 40 7.07 1.65 2.23
CA ILE A 40 7.86 0.78 3.09
C ILE A 40 6.94 -0.17 3.86
N SER A 41 5.83 0.32 4.41
CA SER A 41 4.83 -0.54 5.06
C SER A 41 4.27 -1.60 4.10
N ALA A 42 3.95 -1.24 2.86
CA ALA A 42 3.47 -2.21 1.87
C ALA A 42 4.53 -3.27 1.53
N VAL A 43 5.80 -2.88 1.40
CA VAL A 43 6.92 -3.82 1.17
C VAL A 43 7.15 -4.73 2.36
N VAL A 44 7.11 -4.20 3.59
CA VAL A 44 7.24 -5.00 4.81
C VAL A 44 6.10 -6.00 4.93
N VAL A 45 4.85 -5.58 4.69
CA VAL A 45 3.69 -6.48 4.71
C VAL A 45 3.78 -7.53 3.60
N LEU A 46 4.31 -7.19 2.42
CA LEU A 46 4.59 -8.16 1.36
C LEU A 46 5.62 -9.19 1.78
N ILE A 47 6.77 -8.77 2.32
CA ILE A 47 7.82 -9.68 2.80
C ILE A 47 7.28 -10.58 3.90
N LEU A 48 6.58 -10.02 4.91
CA LEU A 48 5.94 -10.79 5.96
C LEU A 48 4.90 -11.76 5.41
N SER A 49 4.13 -11.35 4.40
CA SER A 49 3.16 -12.24 3.74
C SER A 49 3.83 -13.38 2.98
N LEU A 50 5.05 -13.21 2.46
CA LEU A 50 5.79 -14.30 1.81
C LEU A 50 6.37 -15.29 2.84
N LEU A 51 6.83 -14.78 3.98
CA LEU A 51 7.35 -15.60 5.08
C LEU A 51 6.22 -16.39 5.78
N ILE A 52 5.10 -15.73 6.07
CA ILE A 52 3.95 -16.29 6.81
C ILE A 52 2.96 -16.98 5.86
N GLY A 53 2.90 -16.58 4.59
CA GLY A 53 1.97 -17.10 3.58
C GLY A 53 2.18 -18.56 3.21
N SER A 54 3.31 -19.16 3.61
CA SER A 54 3.49 -20.62 3.59
C SER A 54 2.53 -21.35 4.55
N TRP A 55 1.93 -20.65 5.54
CA TRP A 55 1.08 -21.23 6.58
C TRP A 55 -0.39 -20.76 6.55
N VAL A 56 -0.71 -19.52 6.14
CA VAL A 56 -2.05 -18.91 6.35
C VAL A 56 -2.85 -18.67 5.05
N GLY A 57 -2.30 -19.02 3.89
CA GLY A 57 -3.04 -19.10 2.63
C GLY A 57 -2.95 -17.86 1.73
N MET A 58 -3.26 -18.09 0.44
CA MET A 58 -3.11 -17.14 -0.68
C MET A 58 -3.69 -15.74 -0.46
N GLY A 59 -4.68 -15.57 0.42
CA GLY A 59 -5.37 -14.30 0.65
C GLY A 59 -4.47 -13.17 1.15
N ILE A 60 -3.51 -13.45 2.05
CA ILE A 60 -2.62 -12.41 2.60
C ILE A 60 -1.66 -11.88 1.54
N GLY A 61 -1.20 -12.74 0.62
CA GLY A 61 -0.38 -12.35 -0.52
C GLY A 61 -1.11 -11.39 -1.46
N PHE A 62 -2.41 -11.58 -1.66
CA PHE A 62 -3.23 -10.67 -2.48
C PHE A 62 -3.50 -9.33 -1.79
N ILE A 63 -3.66 -9.30 -0.46
CA ILE A 63 -3.78 -8.06 0.33
C ILE A 63 -2.48 -7.25 0.23
N SER A 64 -1.34 -7.88 0.44
CA SER A 64 -0.04 -7.19 0.37
C SER A 64 0.27 -6.70 -1.04
N PHE A 65 -0.13 -7.45 -2.07
CA PHE A 65 -0.02 -7.02 -3.46
C PHE A 65 -0.89 -5.78 -3.77
N GLY A 66 -2.13 -5.76 -3.26
CA GLY A 66 -3.02 -4.58 -3.37
C GLY A 66 -2.44 -3.34 -2.68
N MET A 67 -1.85 -3.51 -1.49
CA MET A 67 -1.14 -2.43 -0.79
C MET A 67 0.06 -1.93 -1.60
N PHE A 68 0.85 -2.86 -2.16
CA PHE A 68 2.05 -2.53 -2.91
C PHE A 68 1.72 -1.71 -4.16
N ILE A 69 0.81 -2.18 -5.02
CA ILE A 69 0.38 -1.46 -6.22
C ILE A 69 -0.10 -0.05 -5.87
N THR A 70 -0.96 0.07 -4.87
CA THR A 70 -1.50 1.36 -4.44
C THR A 70 -0.40 2.30 -3.97
N SER A 71 0.55 1.80 -3.19
CA SER A 71 1.68 2.60 -2.72
C SER A 71 2.59 3.06 -3.86
N VAL A 72 2.80 2.25 -4.89
CA VAL A 72 3.55 2.62 -6.11
C VAL A 72 2.83 3.74 -6.86
N PHE A 73 1.51 3.63 -7.04
CA PHE A 73 0.73 4.70 -7.68
C PHE A 73 0.77 6.01 -6.90
N LEU A 74 0.62 5.95 -5.57
CA LEU A 74 0.75 7.14 -4.71
C LEU A 74 2.15 7.76 -4.82
N TYR A 75 3.19 6.93 -4.84
CA TYR A 75 4.58 7.37 -4.99
C TYR A 75 4.81 8.08 -6.32
N LEU A 76 4.38 7.47 -7.42
CA LEU A 76 4.45 8.07 -8.76
C LEU A 76 3.66 9.39 -8.82
N PHE A 77 2.45 9.42 -8.28
CA PHE A 77 1.60 10.62 -8.26
C PHE A 77 2.27 11.78 -7.50
N VAL A 78 2.87 11.48 -6.35
CA VAL A 78 3.53 12.49 -5.51
C VAL A 78 4.80 13.03 -6.18
N ILE A 79 5.58 12.16 -6.82
CA ILE A 79 6.75 12.56 -7.60
C ILE A 79 6.33 13.42 -8.80
N LEU A 80 5.37 12.96 -9.60
CA LEU A 80 4.89 13.69 -10.78
C LEU A 80 4.35 15.08 -10.40
N LYS A 81 3.59 15.17 -9.32
CA LYS A 81 3.12 16.44 -8.76
C LYS A 81 4.27 17.35 -8.32
N SER A 82 5.32 16.77 -7.72
CA SER A 82 6.49 17.54 -7.27
C SER A 82 7.28 18.11 -8.46
N TYR A 83 7.35 17.38 -9.57
CA TYR A 83 7.98 17.86 -10.81
C TYR A 83 7.15 18.89 -11.59
N MET A 84 5.82 18.81 -11.57
CA MET A 84 4.94 19.79 -12.23
C MET A 84 4.70 21.06 -11.40
N ALA A 85 5.05 21.06 -10.12
CA ALA A 85 4.95 22.23 -9.24
C ALA A 85 6.25 23.08 -9.22
N LEU A 86 7.26 22.68 -10.00
CA LEU A 86 8.50 23.39 -10.29
C LEU A 86 8.38 24.09 -11.65
#